data_AF-A0A224YWJ1-F1
#
_entry.id   AF-A0A224YWJ1-F1
#
_cell.length_a   1.000
_cell.length_b   1.000
_cell.length_c   1.000
_cell.angle_alpha   90.00
_cell.angle_beta   90.00
_cell.angle_gamma   90.00
#
_symmetry.space_group_name_H-M   'P 1'
#
loop_
_entity.id
_entity.type
_entity.pdbx_description
1 polymer ?
#
loop_
_entity_poly.entity_id
_entity_poly.type
_entity_poly.pdbx_seq_one_letter_code
_entity_poly.pdbx_strand_id
1 'polypeptide(L)'
;MYVGKFHALALCAALTVVTSYQEKDFRCQYYRKLVPSYQVCDGVFNCGNDYDYDRGYNRDRDDEDESTAICAPRDIRVRTPKFTSLAHPNGSLMLSWTWDVSPSSDLAGYYLSGNSSYHSFQAQLSPLQSRYTADCLRGYTQYSIMLRPFYEDTYGQPKLGMAAHLIVRSPATAPGAPKDILPLSRIIPSAGEKKVTILEPPSWNSIPLGFRLRWESIEQNEPAKDFDLPTPTTRSKKDFDVMLPFKHGREYTLFASARGAGEFGE
;
A
#
# COMPACT_ATOMS: atom_id res chain seq x y z
N MET A 1 -9.48 13.92 38.80
CA MET A 1 -8.34 13.16 38.25
C MET A 1 -8.82 12.44 37.00
N TYR A 2 -8.57 13.01 35.82
CA TYR A 2 -8.87 12.35 34.55
C TYR A 2 -7.55 11.97 33.88
N VAL A 3 -7.31 10.67 33.76
CA VAL A 3 -6.16 10.10 33.07
C VAL A 3 -6.46 10.15 31.58
N GLY A 4 -6.00 11.22 30.91
CA GLY A 4 -6.08 11.35 29.46
C GLY A 4 -5.11 10.34 28.80
N LYS A 5 -5.68 9.36 28.09
CA LYS A 5 -4.92 8.44 27.23
C LYS A 5 -4.22 9.23 26.13
N PHE A 6 -2.92 9.47 26.30
CA PHE A 6 -2.06 9.93 25.22
C PHE A 6 -2.09 8.89 24.09
N HIS A 7 -2.71 9.25 22.96
CA HIS A 7 -2.52 8.54 21.71
C HIS A 7 -1.09 8.86 21.26
N ALA A 8 -0.20 7.88 21.40
CA ALA A 8 1.12 7.94 20.82
C ALA A 8 0.96 7.93 19.29
N LEU A 9 1.08 9.10 18.67
CA LEU A 9 1.38 9.22 17.25
C LEU A 9 2.82 8.72 17.05
N ALA A 10 2.97 7.42 16.84
CA ALA A 10 4.23 6.87 16.37
C ALA A 10 4.46 7.42 14.96
N LEU A 11 5.41 8.35 14.82
CA LEU A 11 5.94 8.73 13.52
C LEU A 11 6.63 7.49 12.92
N CYS A 12 5.95 6.85 11.98
CA CYS A 12 6.55 5.86 11.10
C CYS A 12 7.58 6.55 10.19
N ALA A 13 8.83 6.63 10.64
CA ALA A 13 9.94 6.88 9.76
C ALA A 13 10.11 5.65 8.87
N ALA A 14 10.06 5.84 7.55
CA ALA A 14 10.33 4.78 6.60
C ALA A 14 11.75 4.24 6.84
N LEU A 15 11.87 3.02 7.34
CA LEU A 15 13.13 2.30 7.37
C LEU A 15 13.48 1.87 5.95
N THR A 16 14.08 2.77 5.19
CA THR A 16 14.82 2.39 3.98
C THR A 16 16.15 1.80 4.45
N VAL A 17 16.19 0.49 4.66
CA VAL A 17 17.46 -0.22 4.76
C VAL A 17 18.12 -0.09 3.39
N VAL A 18 19.32 0.49 3.34
CA VAL A 18 20.10 0.61 2.09
C VAL A 18 20.53 -0.79 1.69
N THR A 19 19.77 -1.42 0.80
CA THR A 19 20.16 -2.66 0.13
C THR A 19 21.03 -2.32 -1.08
N SER A 20 22.03 -3.15 -1.39
CA SER A 20 22.86 -2.99 -2.59
C SER A 20 22.09 -3.24 -3.88
N TYR A 21 20.97 -3.96 -3.78
CA TYR A 21 20.07 -4.29 -4.88
C TYR A 21 18.75 -3.54 -4.73
N GLN A 22 18.29 -2.98 -5.85
CA GLN A 22 16.99 -2.32 -5.96
C GLN A 22 16.15 -3.03 -7.01
N GLU A 23 15.03 -3.63 -6.58
CA GLU A 23 14.08 -4.25 -7.49
C GLU A 23 13.46 -3.16 -8.38
N LYS A 24 13.63 -3.31 -9.70
CA LYS A 24 13.15 -2.38 -10.72
C LYS A 24 12.95 -3.10 -12.04
N ASP A 25 12.07 -2.56 -12.89
CA ASP A 25 11.83 -3.12 -14.21
C ASP A 25 13.12 -3.13 -15.04
N PHE A 26 13.32 -4.23 -15.73
CA PHE A 26 14.49 -4.44 -16.58
C PHE A 26 14.23 -3.82 -17.94
N ARG A 27 15.20 -3.05 -18.43
CA ARG A 27 15.11 -2.42 -19.74
C ARG A 27 16.00 -3.17 -20.71
N CYS A 28 15.38 -3.85 -21.67
CA CYS A 28 16.13 -4.52 -22.74
C CYS A 28 16.96 -3.49 -23.51
N GLN A 29 18.24 -3.80 -23.76
CA GLN A 29 19.19 -2.84 -24.31
C GLN A 29 18.83 -2.45 -25.74
N TYR A 30 18.44 -3.43 -26.55
CA TYR A 30 18.19 -3.22 -27.98
C TYR A 30 16.80 -2.66 -28.30
N TYR A 31 15.75 -3.06 -27.57
CA TYR A 31 14.37 -2.82 -28.01
C TYR A 31 13.60 -1.80 -27.18
N ARG A 32 14.24 -1.18 -26.17
CA ARG A 32 13.58 -0.29 -25.19
C ARG A 32 12.33 -0.91 -24.53
N LYS A 33 12.13 -2.22 -24.67
CA LYS A 33 11.09 -2.99 -24.01
C LYS A 33 11.40 -2.97 -22.51
N LEU A 34 10.38 -2.68 -21.71
CA LEU A 34 10.45 -2.80 -20.26
C LEU A 34 9.85 -4.14 -19.88
N VAL A 35 10.68 -4.99 -19.29
CA VAL A 35 10.29 -6.26 -18.69
C VAL A 35 10.01 -5.97 -17.22
N PRO A 36 8.78 -6.20 -16.74
CA PRO A 36 8.46 -6.12 -15.33
C PRO A 36 9.46 -6.92 -14.52
N SER A 37 9.95 -6.31 -13.44
CA SER A 37 10.94 -6.93 -12.54
C SER A 37 10.64 -8.39 -12.21
N TYR A 38 9.41 -8.72 -11.81
CA TYR A 38 9.03 -10.09 -11.43
C TYR A 38 9.17 -11.15 -12.55
N GLN A 39 9.24 -10.74 -13.82
CA GLN A 39 9.47 -11.64 -14.97
C GLN A 39 10.96 -11.85 -15.28
N VAL A 40 11.84 -11.06 -14.67
CA VAL A 40 13.29 -11.21 -14.84
C VAL A 40 13.77 -12.45 -14.10
N CYS A 41 14.60 -13.27 -14.76
CA CYS A 41 15.09 -14.54 -14.25
C CYS A 41 13.96 -15.55 -13.95
N ASP A 42 12.89 -15.57 -14.75
CA ASP A 42 11.78 -16.51 -14.60
C ASP A 42 11.92 -17.78 -15.46
N GLY A 43 12.97 -17.84 -16.30
CA GLY A 43 13.23 -18.94 -17.22
C GLY A 43 12.67 -18.74 -18.62
N VAL A 44 11.98 -17.62 -18.88
CA VAL A 44 11.43 -17.22 -20.17
C VAL A 44 12.16 -15.99 -20.67
N PHE A 45 12.74 -16.08 -21.86
CA PHE A 45 13.41 -14.93 -22.46
C PHE A 45 12.37 -13.90 -22.95
N ASN A 46 12.31 -12.72 -22.33
CA ASN A 46 11.37 -11.66 -22.72
C ASN A 46 12.03 -10.54 -23.52
N CYS A 47 13.36 -10.40 -23.49
CA CYS A 47 14.08 -9.45 -24.33
C CYS A 47 14.35 -9.97 -25.76
N GLY A 48 13.76 -11.10 -26.15
CA GLY A 48 13.93 -11.71 -27.47
C GLY A 48 13.20 -11.05 -28.63
N ASN A 49 13.72 -11.32 -29.83
CA ASN A 49 13.14 -10.91 -31.09
C ASN A 49 11.83 -11.67 -31.35
N ASP A 50 10.73 -10.97 -31.60
CA ASP A 50 9.47 -11.56 -32.10
C ASP A 50 9.63 -12.15 -33.53
N TYR A 51 10.75 -11.85 -34.22
CA TYR A 51 11.01 -12.21 -35.62
C TYR A 51 12.09 -13.29 -35.83
N ASP A 52 12.63 -13.92 -34.77
CA ASP A 52 13.73 -14.90 -34.90
C ASP A 52 13.24 -16.34 -35.20
N TYR A 53 12.33 -16.48 -36.17
CA TYR A 53 12.02 -17.79 -36.73
C TYR A 53 13.05 -18.24 -37.78
N ASP A 54 13.98 -17.37 -38.20
CA ASP A 54 14.87 -17.66 -39.31
C ASP A 54 16.18 -16.86 -39.23
N ARG A 55 17.19 -17.37 -38.50
CA ARG A 55 18.62 -17.37 -38.92
C ARG A 55 19.52 -17.93 -37.83
N GLY A 56 19.96 -19.17 -38.05
CA GLY A 56 20.94 -19.87 -37.21
C GLY A 56 22.37 -19.37 -37.32
N TYR A 57 22.65 -18.07 -37.17
CA TYR A 57 24.03 -17.57 -37.06
C TYR A 57 24.12 -16.42 -36.05
N ASN A 58 24.87 -16.66 -34.97
CA ASN A 58 25.12 -15.84 -33.75
C ASN A 58 24.23 -16.17 -32.55
N ARG A 59 24.47 -17.35 -31.96
CA ARG A 59 24.00 -17.75 -30.64
C ARG A 59 24.70 -17.02 -29.47
N ASP A 60 25.71 -16.19 -29.73
CA ASP A 60 26.46 -15.46 -28.68
C ASP A 60 25.77 -14.16 -28.21
N ARG A 61 24.43 -14.11 -28.27
CA ARG A 61 23.58 -13.01 -27.77
C ARG A 61 22.78 -13.47 -26.57
N ASP A 62 23.44 -14.10 -25.59
CA ASP A 62 22.79 -14.84 -24.51
C ASP A 62 21.89 -13.94 -23.65
N ASP A 63 20.61 -13.99 -24.02
CA ASP A 63 19.41 -13.74 -23.25
C ASP A 63 19.54 -12.64 -22.16
N GLU A 64 19.47 -11.35 -22.55
CA GLU A 64 19.71 -10.19 -21.67
C GLU A 64 19.09 -10.27 -20.26
N ASP A 65 17.80 -10.61 -20.18
CA ASP A 65 17.02 -10.74 -18.93
C ASP A 65 17.14 -12.12 -18.27
N GLU A 66 17.73 -13.11 -18.96
CA GLU A 66 17.96 -14.47 -18.46
C GLU A 66 19.46 -14.82 -18.37
N SER A 67 20.32 -13.80 -18.50
CA SER A 67 21.77 -13.91 -18.63
C SER A 67 22.40 -14.53 -17.39
N THR A 68 23.39 -15.41 -17.58
CA THR A 68 24.18 -16.01 -16.49
C THR A 68 24.98 -14.98 -15.69
N ALA A 69 25.15 -13.76 -16.21
CA ALA A 69 25.74 -12.65 -15.48
C ALA A 69 24.86 -12.17 -14.32
N ILE A 70 23.53 -12.22 -14.47
CA ILE A 70 22.57 -11.67 -13.51
C ILE A 70 21.77 -12.79 -12.83
N CYS A 71 21.33 -13.77 -13.60
CA CYS A 71 20.44 -14.82 -13.15
C CYS A 71 21.19 -16.04 -12.61
N ALA A 72 20.56 -16.71 -11.64
CA ALA A 72 21.02 -17.98 -11.12
C ALA A 72 20.95 -19.07 -12.21
N PRO A 73 21.72 -20.17 -12.05
CA PRO A 73 21.61 -21.36 -12.89
C PRO A 73 20.16 -21.87 -13.00
N ARG A 74 19.78 -22.36 -14.18
CA ARG A 74 18.38 -22.66 -14.53
C ARG A 74 17.72 -23.66 -13.58
N ASP A 75 18.46 -24.64 -13.08
CA ASP A 75 18.02 -25.69 -12.16
C ASP A 75 17.54 -25.18 -10.80
N ILE A 76 18.04 -24.00 -10.40
CA ILE A 76 17.68 -23.31 -9.16
C ILE A 76 16.75 -22.12 -9.46
N ARG A 77 16.99 -21.40 -10.57
CA ARG A 77 16.30 -20.16 -10.94
C ARG A 77 14.80 -20.29 -11.08
N VAL A 78 14.32 -21.35 -11.72
CA VAL A 78 12.88 -21.53 -12.06
C VAL A 78 12.01 -21.94 -10.88
N ARG A 79 12.59 -22.01 -9.67
CA ARG A 79 11.86 -22.39 -8.46
C ARG A 79 11.38 -21.13 -7.75
N THR A 80 10.07 -21.04 -7.56
CA THR A 80 9.41 -19.89 -6.93
C THR A 80 8.98 -20.26 -5.50
N PRO A 81 9.17 -19.38 -4.50
CA PRO A 81 8.58 -19.61 -3.20
C PRO A 81 7.07 -19.53 -3.29
N LYS A 82 6.36 -20.35 -2.52
CA LYS A 82 4.93 -20.13 -2.29
C LYS A 82 4.80 -18.94 -1.36
N PHE A 83 4.43 -17.80 -1.92
CA PHE A 83 4.36 -16.53 -1.20
C PHE A 83 2.92 -16.20 -0.84
N THR A 84 2.68 -15.82 0.41
CA THR A 84 1.35 -15.57 0.97
C THR A 84 1.37 -14.35 1.87
N SER A 85 0.20 -13.78 2.12
CA SER A 85 0.02 -12.63 2.99
C SER A 85 -1.17 -12.80 3.92
N LEU A 86 -1.05 -12.28 5.14
CA LEU A 86 -2.12 -12.19 6.12
C LEU A 86 -2.21 -10.77 6.65
N ALA A 87 -3.40 -10.17 6.53
CA ALA A 87 -3.72 -8.86 7.09
C ALA A 87 -3.92 -8.97 8.61
N HIS A 88 -3.28 -8.08 9.38
CA HIS A 88 -3.50 -7.98 10.81
C HIS A 88 -4.40 -6.78 11.17
N PRO A 89 -5.21 -6.89 12.25
CA PRO A 89 -6.09 -5.79 12.71
C PRO A 89 -5.34 -4.51 13.08
N ASN A 90 -4.07 -4.60 13.45
CA ASN A 90 -3.22 -3.46 13.79
C ASN A 90 -2.77 -2.63 12.56
N GLY A 91 -3.22 -2.98 11.35
CA GLY A 91 -2.85 -2.30 10.11
C GLY A 91 -1.60 -2.84 9.42
N SER A 92 -0.91 -3.80 10.04
CA SER A 92 0.27 -4.45 9.44
C SER A 92 -0.12 -5.59 8.48
N LEU A 93 0.81 -5.93 7.59
CA LEU A 93 0.69 -7.07 6.69
C LEU A 93 1.79 -8.08 6.98
N MET A 94 1.43 -9.27 7.48
CA MET A 94 2.38 -10.36 7.63
C MET A 94 2.54 -11.08 6.30
N LEU A 95 3.76 -11.14 5.83
CA LEU A 95 4.17 -11.83 4.63
C LEU A 95 4.84 -13.14 5.03
N SER A 96 4.46 -14.24 4.41
CA SER A 96 5.04 -15.56 4.68
C SER A 96 5.30 -16.32 3.41
N TRP A 97 6.42 -17.03 3.37
CA TRP A 97 6.78 -17.87 2.25
C TRP A 97 7.29 -19.24 2.70
N THR A 98 6.98 -20.24 1.88
CA THR A 98 7.57 -21.57 2.01
C THR A 98 8.35 -21.89 0.75
N TRP A 99 9.51 -22.51 0.95
CA TRP A 99 10.43 -22.87 -0.11
C TRP A 99 10.63 -24.39 -0.07
N ASP A 100 10.02 -25.11 -1.01
CA ASP A 100 10.05 -26.59 -1.06
C ASP A 100 11.38 -27.13 -1.63
N VAL A 101 12.47 -26.40 -1.42
CA VAL A 101 13.83 -26.75 -1.85
C VAL A 101 14.70 -26.67 -0.62
N SER A 102 15.50 -27.71 -0.41
CA SER A 102 16.59 -27.66 0.57
C SER A 102 17.34 -26.34 0.36
N PRO A 103 17.60 -25.55 1.42
CA PRO A 103 18.48 -24.40 1.29
C PRO A 103 19.76 -24.94 0.65
N SER A 104 20.00 -24.62 -0.62
CA SER A 104 21.30 -24.93 -1.19
C SER A 104 22.31 -24.14 -0.35
N SER A 105 23.56 -24.63 -0.28
CA SER A 105 24.65 -23.84 0.30
C SER A 105 24.76 -22.43 -0.29
N ASP A 106 24.18 -22.26 -1.48
CA ASP A 106 24.32 -21.08 -2.31
C ASP A 106 23.18 -20.08 -2.11
N LEU A 107 22.06 -20.43 -1.44
CA LEU A 107 20.99 -19.46 -1.15
C LEU A 107 21.47 -18.47 -0.09
N ALA A 108 21.75 -17.25 -0.52
CA ALA A 108 22.30 -16.20 0.32
C ALA A 108 21.22 -15.33 0.98
N GLY A 109 19.98 -15.34 0.47
CA GLY A 109 18.85 -14.68 1.12
C GLY A 109 17.72 -14.31 0.17
N TYR A 110 16.93 -13.31 0.58
CA TYR A 110 15.83 -12.77 -0.20
C TYR A 110 15.87 -11.24 -0.27
N TYR A 111 15.56 -10.70 -1.43
CA TYR A 111 15.17 -9.30 -1.60
C TYR A 111 13.65 -9.21 -1.55
N LEU A 112 13.13 -8.53 -0.53
CA LEU A 112 11.72 -8.19 -0.42
C LEU A 112 11.54 -6.75 -0.84
N SER A 113 10.59 -6.49 -1.73
CA SER A 113 10.21 -5.13 -2.10
C SER A 113 8.70 -5.01 -2.19
N GLY A 114 8.17 -3.82 -1.93
CA GLY A 114 6.77 -3.51 -2.11
C GLY A 114 6.60 -2.11 -2.65
N ASN A 115 5.68 -1.94 -3.60
CA ASN A 115 5.40 -0.65 -4.20
C ASN A 115 3.89 -0.40 -4.32
N SER A 116 3.51 0.86 -4.18
CA SER A 116 2.17 1.40 -4.40
C SER A 116 2.30 2.77 -5.04
N SER A 117 1.20 3.41 -5.42
CA SER A 117 1.22 4.77 -5.96
C SER A 117 1.75 5.85 -4.98
N TYR A 118 1.92 5.52 -3.70
CA TYR A 118 2.24 6.49 -2.65
C TYR A 118 3.43 6.12 -1.77
N HIS A 119 3.79 4.85 -1.73
CA HIS A 119 4.75 4.31 -0.77
C HIS A 119 5.43 3.09 -1.36
N SER A 120 6.74 3.01 -1.16
CA SER A 120 7.55 1.83 -1.49
C SER A 120 8.45 1.47 -0.31
N PHE A 121 8.78 0.19 -0.19
CA PHE A 121 9.70 -0.33 0.82
C PHE A 121 10.56 -1.44 0.21
N GLN A 122 11.75 -1.64 0.77
CA GLN A 122 12.67 -2.70 0.39
C GLN A 122 13.41 -3.23 1.63
N ALA A 123 13.69 -4.53 1.66
CA ALA A 123 14.43 -5.19 2.71
C ALA A 123 15.22 -6.37 2.15
N GLN A 124 16.43 -6.59 2.68
CA GLN A 124 17.20 -7.80 2.45
C GLN A 124 17.04 -8.72 3.65
N LEU A 125 16.68 -9.97 3.40
CA LEU A 125 16.30 -10.96 4.40
C LEU A 125 17.25 -12.15 4.38
N SER A 126 17.45 -12.75 5.55
CA SER A 126 18.26 -13.95 5.71
C SER A 126 17.62 -15.17 5.02
N PRO A 127 18.41 -16.14 4.52
CA PRO A 127 17.88 -17.36 3.90
C PRO A 127 17.07 -18.22 4.88
N LEU A 128 17.30 -18.08 6.19
CA LEU A 128 16.57 -18.76 7.26
C LEU A 128 15.20 -18.12 7.56
N GLN A 129 14.95 -16.92 7.03
CA GLN A 129 13.71 -16.20 7.27
C GLN A 129 12.61 -16.69 6.33
N SER A 130 11.43 -16.93 6.88
CA SER A 130 10.23 -17.35 6.15
C SER A 130 9.04 -16.42 6.36
N ARG A 131 9.23 -15.36 7.16
CA ARG A 131 8.19 -14.41 7.55
C ARG A 131 8.75 -13.00 7.67
N TYR A 132 7.96 -12.01 7.29
CA TYR A 132 8.28 -10.60 7.44
C TYR A 132 7.01 -9.80 7.71
N THR A 133 7.05 -8.87 8.66
CA THR A 133 5.93 -7.98 8.93
C THR A 133 6.18 -6.64 8.25
N ALA A 134 5.35 -6.30 7.26
CA ALA A 134 5.36 -5.00 6.65
C ALA A 134 4.49 -4.04 7.48
N ASP A 135 5.15 -3.27 8.32
CA ASP A 135 4.54 -2.22 9.14
C ASP A 135 4.44 -0.89 8.38
N CYS A 136 3.69 0.06 8.94
CA CYS A 136 3.60 1.43 8.44
C CYS A 136 3.09 1.55 6.99
N LEU A 137 2.34 0.56 6.51
CA LEU A 137 1.67 0.64 5.21
C LEU A 137 0.56 1.69 5.25
N ARG A 138 0.35 2.37 4.13
CA ARG A 138 -0.80 3.25 3.98
C ARG A 138 -2.06 2.40 3.99
N GLY A 139 -3.06 2.78 4.79
CA GLY A 139 -4.30 2.00 4.92
C GLY A 139 -5.06 1.89 3.59
N TYR A 140 -5.72 0.75 3.40
CA TYR A 140 -6.59 0.47 2.25
C TYR A 140 -5.97 0.79 0.88
N THR A 141 -4.69 0.49 0.74
CA THR A 141 -3.88 0.78 -0.46
C THR A 141 -3.45 -0.52 -1.10
N GLN A 142 -3.53 -0.61 -2.43
CA GLN A 142 -3.04 -1.78 -3.17
C GLN A 142 -1.51 -1.70 -3.31
N TYR A 143 -0.84 -2.76 -2.88
CA TYR A 143 0.60 -2.94 -2.98
C TYR A 143 0.91 -4.10 -3.95
N SER A 144 1.95 -3.87 -4.75
CA SER A 144 2.63 -4.89 -5.54
C SER A 144 3.89 -5.28 -4.78
N ILE A 145 3.89 -6.47 -4.17
CA ILE A 145 4.96 -6.96 -3.30
C ILE A 145 5.69 -8.11 -4.01
N MET A 146 7.01 -8.02 -4.06
CA MET A 146 7.88 -9.01 -4.68
C MET A 146 8.85 -9.58 -3.66
N LEU A 147 9.02 -10.89 -3.68
CA LEU A 147 10.02 -11.62 -2.92
C LEU A 147 10.92 -12.36 -3.90
N ARG A 148 12.18 -11.95 -3.98
CA ARG A 148 13.16 -12.52 -4.89
C ARG A 148 14.26 -13.26 -4.12
N PRO A 149 14.50 -14.55 -4.36
CA PRO A 149 15.69 -15.22 -3.85
C PRO A 149 16.94 -14.65 -4.53
N PHE A 150 18.05 -14.60 -3.81
CA PHE A 150 19.35 -14.41 -4.41
C PHE A 150 20.35 -15.42 -3.86
N TYR A 151 21.30 -15.76 -4.72
CA TYR A 151 22.30 -16.79 -4.50
C TYR A 151 23.69 -16.18 -4.58
N GLU A 152 24.63 -16.65 -3.78
CA GLU A 152 26.03 -16.29 -3.95
C GLU A 152 26.68 -17.23 -4.96
N ASP A 153 27.30 -16.68 -6.00
CA ASP A 153 28.16 -17.47 -6.87
C ASP A 153 29.52 -17.74 -6.22
N THR A 154 30.35 -18.54 -6.89
CA THR A 154 31.71 -18.88 -6.43
C THR A 154 32.64 -17.67 -6.27
N TYR A 155 32.27 -16.51 -6.81
CA TYR A 155 33.01 -15.25 -6.74
C TYR A 155 32.36 -14.24 -5.77
N GLY A 156 31.32 -14.66 -5.02
CA GLY A 156 30.58 -13.83 -4.08
C GLY A 156 29.68 -12.78 -4.74
N GLN A 157 29.37 -12.91 -6.04
CA GLN A 157 28.42 -12.03 -6.71
C GLN A 157 27.00 -12.56 -6.56
N PRO A 158 26.03 -11.70 -6.21
CA PRO A 158 24.64 -12.13 -6.06
C PRO A 158 24.03 -12.44 -7.42
N LYS A 159 23.43 -13.62 -7.55
CA LYS A 159 22.65 -14.08 -8.69
C LYS A 159 21.18 -14.16 -8.34
N LEU A 160 20.32 -13.72 -9.25
CA LEU A 160 18.88 -13.62 -9.00
C LEU A 160 18.15 -14.90 -9.42
N GLY A 161 17.27 -15.40 -8.55
CA GLY A 161 16.27 -16.39 -8.96
C GLY A 161 14.94 -15.75 -9.33
N MET A 162 13.97 -16.58 -9.69
CA MET A 162 12.61 -16.15 -10.01
C MET A 162 11.93 -15.49 -8.80
N ALA A 163 11.34 -14.32 -9.01
CA ALA A 163 10.59 -13.62 -7.99
C ALA A 163 9.19 -14.22 -7.80
N ALA A 164 8.74 -14.30 -6.56
CA ALA A 164 7.32 -14.43 -6.25
C ALA A 164 6.68 -13.05 -6.18
N HIS A 165 5.47 -12.92 -6.71
CA HIS A 165 4.75 -11.67 -6.78
C HIS A 165 3.36 -11.79 -6.15
N LEU A 166 3.00 -10.80 -5.33
CA LEU A 166 1.69 -10.69 -4.70
C LEU A 166 1.12 -9.29 -4.93
N ILE A 167 -0.15 -9.25 -5.30
CA ILE A 167 -0.94 -8.03 -5.31
C ILE A 167 -1.90 -8.10 -4.13
N VAL A 168 -1.71 -7.22 -3.16
CA VAL A 168 -2.41 -7.27 -1.87
C VAL A 168 -2.88 -5.88 -1.48
N ARG A 169 -4.07 -5.81 -0.87
CA ARG A 169 -4.57 -4.57 -0.28
C ARG A 169 -4.17 -4.54 1.18
N SER A 170 -3.54 -3.45 1.63
CA SER A 170 -3.27 -3.24 3.04
C SER A 170 -4.57 -3.12 3.84
N PRO A 171 -4.57 -3.49 5.13
CA PRO A 171 -5.75 -3.33 5.98
C PRO A 171 -6.24 -1.87 5.99
N ALA A 172 -7.54 -1.68 6.19
CA ALA A 172 -8.08 -0.34 6.39
C ALA A 172 -7.55 0.24 7.70
N THR A 173 -7.30 1.55 7.71
CA THR A 173 -6.97 2.31 8.91
C THR A 173 -7.93 3.48 9.04
N ALA A 174 -7.89 4.17 10.18
CA ALA A 174 -8.74 5.32 10.41
C ALA A 174 -8.59 6.35 9.26
N PRO A 175 -9.71 6.89 8.74
CA PRO A 175 -9.67 8.02 7.81
C PRO A 175 -8.91 9.20 8.40
N GLY A 176 -8.34 10.02 7.52
CA GLY A 176 -7.84 11.33 7.92
C GLY A 176 -8.96 12.22 8.46
N ALA A 177 -8.59 13.30 9.17
CA ALA A 177 -9.56 14.32 9.55
C ALA A 177 -10.16 14.98 8.28
N PRO A 178 -11.44 15.39 8.31
CA PRO A 178 -12.03 16.21 7.26
C PRO A 178 -11.15 17.44 7.02
N LYS A 179 -11.01 17.86 5.75
CA LYS A 179 -10.11 18.97 5.41
C LYS A 179 -10.58 20.29 6.00
N ASP A 180 -11.90 20.54 5.96
CA ASP A 180 -12.52 21.74 6.53
C ASP A 180 -14.04 21.56 6.71
N ILE A 181 -14.65 22.45 7.49
CA ILE A 181 -16.10 22.59 7.63
C ILE A 181 -16.48 24.03 7.28
N LEU A 182 -17.08 24.21 6.12
CA LEU A 182 -17.41 25.52 5.58
C LEU A 182 -18.86 25.89 5.88
N PRO A 183 -19.13 26.99 6.62
CA PRO A 183 -20.49 27.51 6.74
C PRO A 183 -20.92 28.15 5.41
N LEU A 184 -22.03 27.68 4.83
CA LEU A 184 -22.62 28.30 3.64
C LEU A 184 -23.48 29.48 4.06
N SER A 185 -22.91 30.68 4.03
CA SER A 185 -23.59 31.93 4.43
C SER A 185 -24.61 32.47 3.42
N ARG A 186 -24.81 31.83 2.26
CA ARG A 186 -25.53 32.42 1.10
C ARG A 186 -26.94 31.89 0.83
N ILE A 187 -27.45 30.96 1.61
CA ILE A 187 -28.85 30.51 1.48
C ILE A 187 -29.60 31.15 2.63
N ILE A 188 -30.62 31.95 2.33
CA ILE A 188 -31.58 32.49 3.31
C ILE A 188 -32.10 31.28 4.07
N PRO A 189 -31.66 31.02 5.30
CA PRO A 189 -32.10 29.82 5.97
C PRO A 189 -33.54 30.04 6.40
N SER A 190 -34.37 29.02 6.20
CA SER A 190 -35.52 28.77 7.06
C SER A 190 -35.10 29.07 8.50
N ALA A 191 -35.85 29.92 9.21
CA ALA A 191 -35.49 30.38 10.54
C ALA A 191 -35.05 29.20 11.44
N GLY A 192 -33.77 29.18 11.84
CA GLY A 192 -33.20 28.17 12.73
C GLY A 192 -32.41 27.02 12.08
N GLU A 193 -32.20 27.02 10.76
CA GLU A 193 -31.35 26.01 10.11
C GLU A 193 -30.06 26.66 9.55
N LYS A 194 -28.92 25.98 9.60
CA LYS A 194 -27.67 26.45 9.00
C LYS A 194 -27.11 25.36 8.11
N LYS A 195 -26.86 25.71 6.84
CA LYS A 195 -26.19 24.81 5.91
C LYS A 195 -24.68 24.86 6.12
N VAL A 196 -24.06 23.70 6.31
CA VAL A 196 -22.60 23.55 6.34
C VAL A 196 -22.16 22.52 5.30
N THR A 197 -20.97 22.74 4.76
CA THR A 197 -20.33 21.83 3.80
C THR A 197 -19.10 21.22 4.46
N ILE A 198 -19.04 19.89 4.51
CA ILE A 198 -17.90 19.15 5.03
C ILE A 198 -17.06 18.68 3.84
N LEU A 199 -15.78 19.03 3.86
CA LEU A 199 -14.84 18.63 2.83
C LEU A 199 -14.26 17.24 3.14
N GLU A 200 -14.08 16.41 2.11
CA GLU A 200 -13.50 15.08 2.29
C GLU A 200 -12.14 15.11 3.00
N PRO A 201 -11.82 14.05 3.75
CA PRO A 201 -10.47 13.88 4.25
C PRO A 201 -9.49 13.74 3.08
N PRO A 202 -8.22 14.18 3.24
CA PRO A 202 -7.18 13.98 2.23
C PRO A 202 -6.97 12.50 1.87
N SER A 203 -7.35 11.59 2.77
CA SER A 203 -7.29 10.14 2.55
C SER A 203 -8.33 9.44 3.42
N TRP A 204 -9.17 8.62 2.79
CA TRP A 204 -10.15 7.80 3.49
C TRP A 204 -9.51 6.60 4.19
N ASN A 205 -8.37 6.08 3.68
CA ASN A 205 -7.66 4.90 4.21
C ASN A 205 -8.54 3.67 4.48
N SER A 206 -9.75 3.63 3.92
CA SER A 206 -10.82 2.67 4.19
C SER A 206 -11.94 2.86 3.17
N ILE A 207 -12.99 2.03 3.25
CA ILE A 207 -14.23 2.22 2.48
C ILE A 207 -15.00 3.39 3.12
N PRO A 208 -15.31 4.48 2.40
CA PRO A 208 -16.02 5.63 2.96
C PRO A 208 -17.44 5.25 3.41
N LEU A 209 -17.73 5.38 4.71
CA LEU A 209 -19.08 5.25 5.26
C LEU A 209 -19.79 6.60 5.41
N GLY A 210 -19.03 7.69 5.57
CA GLY A 210 -19.59 9.03 5.73
C GLY A 210 -18.87 9.82 6.82
N PHE A 211 -19.61 10.66 7.53
CA PHE A 211 -19.10 11.50 8.62
C PHE A 211 -19.94 11.32 9.87
N ARG A 212 -19.33 11.47 11.04
CA ARG A 212 -20.02 11.68 12.30
C ARG A 212 -19.86 13.13 12.71
N LEU A 213 -20.98 13.79 12.94
CA LEU A 213 -21.04 15.19 13.31
C LEU A 213 -21.49 15.32 14.75
N ARG A 214 -20.76 16.13 15.50
CA ARG A 214 -21.10 16.48 16.87
C ARG A 214 -21.10 17.99 17.03
N TRP A 215 -22.11 18.54 17.70
CA TRP A 215 -22.09 19.95 18.10
C TRP A 215 -22.59 20.16 19.52
N GLU A 216 -22.09 21.22 20.12
CA GLU A 216 -22.42 21.63 21.48
C GLU A 216 -22.58 23.15 21.52
N SER A 217 -23.54 23.63 22.33
CA SER A 217 -23.76 25.06 22.53
C SER A 217 -22.78 25.56 23.59
N ILE A 218 -22.15 26.71 23.34
CA ILE A 218 -21.19 27.30 24.28
C ILE A 218 -21.91 27.85 25.51
N GLU A 219 -23.15 28.30 25.35
CA GLU A 219 -23.84 29.11 26.37
C GLU A 219 -24.69 28.30 27.37
N GLN A 220 -24.88 26.98 27.19
CA GLN A 220 -25.75 26.18 28.05
C GLN A 220 -25.30 24.72 28.20
N ASN A 221 -25.64 24.12 29.36
CA ASN A 221 -25.56 22.70 29.74
C ASN A 221 -26.40 21.75 28.84
N GLU A 222 -26.68 22.12 27.58
CA GLU A 222 -27.34 21.24 26.62
C GLU A 222 -26.38 20.08 26.26
N PRO A 223 -26.85 18.83 26.25
CA PRO A 223 -26.01 17.71 25.86
C PRO A 223 -25.57 17.88 24.40
N ALA A 224 -24.32 17.50 24.12
CA ALA A 224 -23.81 17.46 22.77
C ALA A 224 -24.72 16.57 21.90
N LYS A 225 -25.10 17.09 20.74
CA LYS A 225 -25.87 16.33 19.76
C LYS A 225 -24.91 15.69 18.79
N ASP A 226 -25.19 14.44 18.43
CA ASP A 226 -24.32 13.60 17.62
C ASP A 226 -25.17 12.81 16.62
N PHE A 227 -24.74 12.78 15.36
CA PHE A 227 -25.39 11.95 14.35
C PHE A 227 -24.43 11.53 13.24
N ASP A 228 -24.79 10.44 12.59
CA ASP A 228 -24.09 9.89 11.44
C ASP A 228 -24.68 10.37 10.13
N LEU A 229 -23.79 10.70 9.21
CA LEU A 229 -24.10 11.27 7.91
C LEU A 229 -23.50 10.37 6.83
N PRO A 230 -24.29 9.47 6.23
CA PRO A 230 -23.76 8.45 5.33
C PRO A 230 -23.23 9.05 4.02
N THR A 231 -22.30 8.35 3.37
CA THR A 231 -21.86 8.68 2.01
C THR A 231 -23.03 8.61 1.02
N PRO A 232 -23.29 9.68 0.22
CA PRO A 232 -24.31 9.61 -0.81
C PRO A 232 -23.93 8.54 -1.82
N THR A 233 -24.91 7.75 -2.25
CA THR A 233 -24.75 6.63 -3.19
C THR A 233 -24.14 7.04 -4.53
N THR A 234 -24.28 8.31 -4.90
CA THR A 234 -23.62 8.92 -6.06
C THR A 234 -22.36 9.68 -5.63
N ARG A 235 -21.18 9.08 -5.84
CA ARG A 235 -19.85 9.69 -5.64
C ARG A 235 -19.54 10.94 -6.50
N SER A 236 -20.54 11.53 -7.16
CA SER A 236 -20.34 12.71 -8.02
C SER A 236 -20.04 13.98 -7.23
N LYS A 237 -20.40 14.04 -5.95
CA LYS A 237 -20.03 15.14 -5.05
C LYS A 237 -19.02 14.65 -4.02
N LYS A 238 -17.86 15.29 -4.01
CA LYS A 238 -16.85 15.13 -2.97
C LYS A 238 -17.30 15.80 -1.68
N ASP A 239 -17.94 16.95 -1.78
CA ASP A 239 -18.32 17.73 -0.61
C ASP A 239 -19.72 17.40 -0.11
N PHE A 240 -19.89 17.47 1.22
CA PHE A 240 -21.08 17.00 1.93
C PHE A 240 -21.84 18.17 2.53
N ASP A 241 -22.99 18.45 1.93
CA ASP A 241 -23.89 19.49 2.40
C ASP A 241 -24.86 18.94 3.44
N VAL A 242 -24.95 19.59 4.60
CA VAL A 242 -25.90 19.23 5.67
C VAL A 242 -26.58 20.45 6.25
N MET A 243 -27.86 20.29 6.58
CA MET A 243 -28.65 21.27 7.32
C MET A 243 -28.61 20.95 8.81
N LEU A 244 -28.14 21.91 9.61
CA LEU A 244 -28.05 21.78 11.06
C LEU A 244 -29.10 22.68 11.74
N PRO A 245 -29.90 22.17 12.68
CA PRO A 245 -30.97 22.93 13.34
C PRO A 245 -30.41 23.81 14.48
N PHE A 246 -29.64 24.83 14.15
CA PHE A 246 -29.04 25.76 15.10
C PHE A 246 -30.00 26.91 15.47
N LYS A 247 -30.30 27.05 16.77
CA LYS A 247 -31.10 28.18 17.27
C LYS A 247 -30.35 29.51 17.06
N HIS A 248 -31.09 30.55 16.70
CA HIS A 248 -30.55 31.90 16.51
C HIS A 248 -29.96 32.49 17.81
N GLY A 249 -28.97 33.38 17.65
CA GLY A 249 -28.37 34.15 18.75
C GLY A 249 -27.52 33.32 19.71
N ARG A 250 -27.15 32.09 19.33
CA ARG A 250 -26.31 31.19 20.13
C ARG A 250 -25.05 30.82 19.39
N GLU A 251 -23.97 30.64 20.14
CA GLU A 251 -22.73 30.08 19.62
C GLU A 251 -22.66 28.56 19.81
N TYR A 252 -22.10 27.89 18.80
CA TYR A 252 -21.94 26.45 18.75
C TYR A 252 -20.54 26.09 18.29
N THR A 253 -19.97 25.04 18.89
CA THR A 253 -18.79 24.36 18.37
C THR A 253 -19.23 23.15 17.58
N LEU A 254 -18.73 22.99 16.35
CA LEU A 254 -19.05 21.88 15.46
C LEU A 254 -17.79 21.05 15.21
N PHE A 255 -17.92 19.75 15.40
CA PHE A 255 -16.90 18.75 15.17
C PHE A 255 -17.37 17.80 14.07
N ALA A 256 -16.46 17.47 13.15
CA ALA A 256 -16.68 16.46 12.13
C ALA A 256 -15.56 15.43 12.17
N SER A 257 -15.92 14.16 12.07
CA SER A 257 -14.98 13.06 11.93
C SER A 257 -15.40 12.18 10.75
N ALA A 258 -14.46 11.84 9.89
CA ALA A 258 -14.71 10.92 8.79
C ALA A 258 -14.80 9.48 9.32
N ARG A 259 -15.70 8.69 8.72
CA ARG A 259 -15.94 7.30 9.08
C ARG A 259 -15.75 6.40 7.87
N GLY A 260 -15.09 5.29 8.08
CA GLY A 260 -14.97 4.26 7.07
C GLY A 260 -14.90 2.87 7.65
N ALA A 261 -15.11 1.87 6.79
CA ALA A 261 -15.08 0.46 7.13
C ALA A 261 -13.86 -0.23 6.52
N GLY A 262 -13.36 -1.24 7.22
CA GLY A 262 -12.46 -2.24 6.66
C GLY A 262 -13.23 -3.40 6.00
N GLU A 263 -12.54 -4.16 5.15
CA GLU A 263 -13.09 -5.40 4.57
C GLU A 263 -13.44 -6.45 5.63
N PHE A 264 -12.93 -6.31 6.86
CA PHE A 264 -13.18 -7.19 7.99
C PHE A 264 -14.23 -6.67 9.00
N GLY A 265 -14.89 -5.54 8.71
CA GLY A 265 -16.04 -5.03 9.46
C GLY A 265 -15.76 -4.63 10.92
N GLU A 266 -15.55 -3.35 11.15
CA GLU A 266 -15.95 -2.66 12.40
C GLU A 266 -16.57 -1.30 12.05
#